data_AF-A0A1D9D0C5-F1
#
_entry.id   AF-A0A1D9D0C5-F1
#
_cell.length_a   1.000
_cell.length_b   1.000
_cell.length_c   1.000
_cell.angle_alpha   90.00
_cell.angle_beta   90.00
_cell.angle_gamma   90.00
#
_symmetry.space_group_name_H-M   'P 1'
#
loop_
_entity.id
_entity.type
_entity.pdbx_description
1 polymer ?
#
loop_
_entity_poly.entity_id
_entity_poly.type
_entity_poly.pdbx_seq_one_letter_code
_entity_poly.pdbx_strand_id
1 'polypeptide(L)' 'MKITHCKLSKKIQRRLLEFFTAEVTARTAADLLDIQPNTAALFYHKIRLVIDYRWWFKK' A
#
# COMPACT_ATOMS: atom_id res chain seq x y z
N MET A 1 -5.69 -4.91 -8.03
CA MET A 1 -5.17 -3.52 -7.93
C MET A 1 -3.94 -3.41 -8.81
N LYS A 2 -3.91 -2.51 -9.80
CA LYS A 2 -2.73 -2.30 -10.65
C LYS A 2 -2.00 -1.05 -10.15
N ILE A 3 -1.01 -1.22 -9.28
CA ILE A 3 -0.10 -0.14 -8.89
C ILE A 3 1.04 -0.12 -9.90
N THR A 4 1.15 0.95 -10.66
CA THR A 4 2.24 1.17 -11.62
C THR A 4 3.48 1.71 -10.90
N HIS A 5 4.66 1.45 -11.47
CA HIS A 5 5.96 1.88 -10.94
C HIS A 5 6.14 1.54 -9.46
N CYS A 6 6.03 0.25 -9.12
CA CYS A 6 6.32 -0.25 -7.78
C CYS A 6 7.43 -1.31 -7.87
N LYS A 7 8.53 -1.09 -7.15
CA LYS A 7 9.66 -2.04 -7.07
C LYS A 7 9.39 -3.20 -6.10
N LEU A 8 8.33 -3.12 -5.28
CA LEU A 8 7.99 -4.15 -4.31
C LEU A 8 7.45 -5.39 -5.02
N SER A 9 7.86 -6.57 -4.53
CA SER A 9 7.31 -7.84 -5.01
C SER A 9 5.82 -7.95 -4.71
N LYS A 10 5.08 -8.71 -5.53
CA LYS A 10 3.63 -8.93 -5.31
C LYS A 10 3.31 -9.53 -3.94
N LYS A 11 4.24 -10.31 -3.35
CA LYS A 11 4.09 -10.89 -2.01
C LYS A 11 4.11 -9.81 -0.93
N ILE A 12 5.07 -8.90 -0.98
CA ILE A 12 5.19 -7.77 -0.03
C ILE A 12 3.99 -6.84 -0.18
N GLN A 13 3.56 -6.55 -1.41
CA GLN A 13 2.39 -5.71 -1.66
C GLN A 13 1.11 -6.26 -1.02
N ARG A 14 0.89 -7.59 -1.08
CA ARG A 14 -0.27 -8.23 -0.43
C ARG A 14 -0.20 -8.13 1.08
N ARG A 15 0.97 -8.40 1.68
CA ARG A 15 1.14 -8.24 3.13
C ARG A 15 0.95 -6.80 3.60
N LEU A 16 1.47 -5.82 2.86
CA LEU A 16 1.22 -4.41 3.16
C LEU A 16 -0.27 -4.08 3.13
N LEU A 17 -1.01 -4.64 2.17
CA LEU A 17 -2.45 -4.44 2.10
C LEU A 17 -3.15 -5.06 3.32
N GLU A 18 -2.78 -6.28 3.73
CA GLU A 18 -3.29 -6.94 4.93
C GLU A 18 -3.06 -6.09 6.19
N PHE A 19 -1.87 -5.51 6.34
CA PHE A 19 -1.55 -4.62 7.45
C PHE A 19 -2.40 -3.35 7.45
N PHE A 20 -2.59 -2.71 6.29
CA PHE A 20 -3.42 -1.52 6.21
C PHE A 20 -4.90 -1.79 6.44
N THR A 21 -5.41 -2.96 6.04
CA THR A 21 -6.79 -3.38 6.37
C THR A 21 -6.97 -3.67 7.86
N ALA A 22 -5.89 -4.06 8.55
CA ALA A 22 -5.85 -4.25 10.00
C ALA A 22 -5.49 -2.96 10.77
N GLU A 23 -5.56 -1.80 10.11
CA GLU A 23 -5.28 -0.48 10.70
C GLU A 23 -3.85 -0.32 11.25
N VAL A 24 -2.92 -1.18 10.83
CA VAL A 24 -1.51 -1.08 11.22
C VAL A 24 -0.87 0.14 10.56
N THR A 25 -0.10 0.90 11.35
CA THR A 25 0.60 2.08 10.82
C THR A 25 1.65 1.70 9.77
N ALA A 26 1.88 2.59 8.79
CA ALA A 26 2.86 2.34 7.74
C ALA A 26 4.29 2.13 8.28
N ARG A 27 4.64 2.75 9.41
CA ARG A 27 5.94 2.55 10.06
C ARG A 27 6.05 1.13 10.63
N THR A 28 5.08 0.69 11.43
CA THR A 28 5.06 -0.67 11.98
C THR A 28 5.02 -1.74 10.88
N ALA A 29 4.21 -1.53 9.84
CA ALA A 29 4.16 -2.46 8.71
C ALA A 29 5.49 -2.55 7.95
N ALA A 30 6.25 -1.45 7.90
CA ALA A 30 7.57 -1.42 7.31
C ALA A 30 8.58 -2.19 8.15
N ASP A 31 8.57 -2.00 9.47
CA ASP A 31 9.44 -2.71 10.42
C ASP A 31 9.15 -4.22 10.39
N LEU A 32 7.87 -4.63 10.32
CA LEU A 32 7.46 -6.05 10.23
C LEU A 32 7.84 -6.73 8.91
N LEU A 33 8.05 -5.96 7.85
CA LEU A 33 8.40 -6.45 6.52
C LEU A 33 9.85 -6.20 6.15
N ASP A 34 10.63 -5.61 7.07
CA ASP A 34 12.02 -5.20 6.88
C ASP A 34 12.19 -4.33 5.61
N ILE A 35 11.31 -3.35 5.44
CA ILE A 35 11.37 -2.38 4.33
C ILE A 35 11.51 -0.95 4.85
N GLN A 36 11.99 -0.06 4.00
CA GLN A 36 12.08 1.36 4.36
C GLN A 36 10.69 1.95 4.67
N PRO A 37 10.49 2.64 5.80
CA PRO A 37 9.20 3.22 6.19
C PRO A 37 8.58 4.16 5.13
N ASN A 38 9.42 4.94 4.45
CA ASN A 38 8.98 5.83 3.36
C ASN A 38 8.36 5.05 2.20
N THR A 39 8.83 3.84 1.93
CA THR A 39 8.29 2.97 0.89
C THR A 39 6.90 2.47 1.27
N ALA A 40 6.69 2.07 2.53
CA ALA A 40 5.36 1.68 3.02
C ALA A 40 4.37 2.86 3.01
N ALA A 41 4.82 4.05 3.43
CA ALA A 41 4.01 5.26 3.41
C ALA A 41 3.61 5.65 1.96
N LEU A 42 4.56 5.66 1.03
CA LEU A 42 4.28 5.92 -0.39
C LEU A 42 3.32 4.88 -0.97
N PHE A 43 3.46 3.61 -0.60
CA PHE A 43 2.56 2.54 -1.02
C PHE A 43 1.13 2.77 -0.53
N TYR A 44 0.96 3.17 0.73
CA TYR A 44 -0.35 3.55 1.29
C TYR A 44 -1.00 4.71 0.52
N HIS A 45 -0.25 5.77 0.21
CA HIS A 45 -0.75 6.89 -0.59
C HIS A 45 -1.22 6.46 -1.99
N LYS A 46 -0.44 5.62 -2.67
CA LYS A 46 -0.82 5.09 -4.00
C LYS A 46 -2.12 4.28 -3.95
N ILE A 47 -2.32 3.48 -2.90
CA ILE A 47 -3.58 2.73 -2.71
C ILE A 47 -4.76 3.68 -2.61
N ARG A 48 -4.66 4.74 -1.79
CA ARG A 48 -5.74 5.73 -1.64
C ARG A 48 -6.11 6.38 -2.96
N LEU A 49 -5.13 6.78 -3.78
CA LEU A 49 -5.38 7.35 -5.11
C LEU A 49 -6.09 6.38 -6.06
N VAL A 50 -5.67 5.09 -6.07
CA VAL A 50 -6.31 4.09 -6.92
C VAL A 50 -7.74 3.81 -6.48
N ILE A 51 -7.98 3.78 -5.17
CA ILE A 51 -9.31 3.63 -4.60
C ILE A 51 -10.18 4.83 -5.02
N ASP A 52 -9.72 6.05 -4.78
CA ASP A 52 -10.41 7.29 -5.09
C ASP A 52 -10.76 7.42 -6.59
N TYR A 53 -9.79 7.20 -7.48
CA TYR A 53 -10.02 7.18 -8.93
C TYR A 53 -11.07 6.14 -9.34
N ARG A 54 -11.06 4.96 -8.70
CA ARG A 54 -12.04 3.91 -8.99
C ARG A 54 -13.43 4.24 -8.46
N TRP A 55 -13.55 4.96 -7.35
CA TRP A 55 -14.84 5.47 -6.88
C TRP A 55 -15.36 6.57 -7.80
N TRP A 56 -14.49 7.45 -8.28
CA TRP A 56 -14.87 8.52 -9.22
C TRP A 56 -15.47 7.96 -10.53
N PHE A 57 -14.88 6.90 -11.08
CA PHE A 57 -15.37 6.28 -12.32
C PHE A 57 -16.66 5.44 -12.16
N LYS A 58 -17.05 5.13 -10.92
CA LYS A 58 -18.27 4.37 -10.62
C LYS A 58 -19.49 5.27 -10.34
N LYS A 59 -19.28 6.58 -10.32
CA LYS A 59 -20.32 7.59 -10.11
C LYS A 59 -20.71 8.21 -11.46
#